data_AF-A0A1B6C4C4-F1
#
_entry.id   AF-A0A1B6C4C4-F1
#
_cell.length_a   1.000
_cell.length_b   1.000
_cell.length_c   1.000
_cell.angle_alpha   90.00
_cell.angle_beta   90.00
_cell.angle_gamma   90.00
#
_symmetry.space_group_name_H-M   'P 1'
#
loop_
_entity.id
_entity.type
_entity.pdbx_description
1 polymer ?
#
loop_
_entity_poly.entity_id
_entity_poly.type
_entity_poly.pdbx_seq_one_letter_code
_entity_poly.pdbx_strand_id
1 'polypeptide(L)'
;LGDALNIFKKAGGWPVLEGKKWKAKNFQLADTMIRIQNLGLTGNNFFKISEGIDFTNPTQYIIGLDPYASGFPREFLLNIRNEAYYNRMVDVVVMFGAKRKSAEREMKDVLNLEIRLIKAKMDVDKIDPYKNYKLLTIKDIQQRCPYLKWMDFFKKLYKPDCQIYKDDPVLVEDSRYFDELGKILRNTDKR
;
A
#
# COMPACT_ATOMS: atom_id res chain seq x y z
N LEU A 1 -6.59 -16.96 -18.07
CA LEU A 1 -5.73 -15.74 -18.08
C LEU A 1 -6.47 -14.48 -18.54
N GLY A 2 -7.39 -14.56 -19.52
CA GLY A 2 -8.10 -13.38 -20.07
C GLY A 2 -8.81 -12.51 -19.03
N ASP A 3 -9.55 -13.12 -18.10
CA ASP A 3 -10.29 -12.37 -17.07
C ASP A 3 -9.37 -11.63 -16.10
N ALA A 4 -8.27 -12.26 -15.67
CA ALA A 4 -7.26 -11.64 -14.82
C ALA A 4 -6.58 -10.43 -15.52
N LEU A 5 -6.24 -10.57 -16.80
CA LEU A 5 -5.67 -9.47 -17.59
C LEU A 5 -6.67 -8.30 -17.74
N ASN A 6 -7.97 -8.60 -17.86
CA ASN A 6 -9.00 -7.57 -17.89
C ASN A 6 -9.09 -6.81 -16.56
N ILE A 7 -9.00 -7.53 -15.43
CA ILE A 7 -8.96 -6.93 -14.10
C ILE A 7 -7.74 -5.99 -13.96
N PHE A 8 -6.55 -6.41 -14.39
CA PHE A 8 -5.36 -5.55 -14.34
C PHE A 8 -5.54 -4.27 -15.14
N LYS A 9 -6.11 -4.35 -16.35
CA LYS A 9 -6.43 -3.15 -17.16
C LYS A 9 -7.41 -2.23 -16.44
N LYS A 10 -8.49 -2.79 -15.87
CA LYS A 10 -9.47 -2.02 -15.09
C LYS A 10 -8.84 -1.34 -13.87
N ALA A 11 -7.83 -1.98 -13.26
CA ALA A 11 -7.07 -1.48 -12.11
C ALA A 11 -6.06 -0.36 -12.45
N GLY A 12 -5.86 -0.03 -13.73
CA GLY A 12 -4.88 1.00 -14.16
C GLY A 12 -3.68 0.42 -14.91
N GLY A 13 -3.71 -0.88 -15.20
CA GLY A 13 -2.69 -1.59 -15.95
C GLY A 13 -1.60 -2.20 -15.07
N TRP A 14 -0.80 -3.08 -15.68
CA TRP A 14 0.40 -3.63 -15.03
C TRP A 14 1.63 -3.26 -15.87
N PRO A 15 2.47 -2.32 -15.42
CA PRO A 15 3.57 -1.78 -16.23
C PRO A 15 4.45 -2.83 -16.90
N VAL A 16 4.81 -3.91 -16.19
CA VAL A 16 5.67 -4.99 -16.70
C VAL A 16 5.06 -5.74 -17.90
N LEU A 17 3.73 -5.81 -17.97
CA LEU A 17 3.00 -6.43 -19.09
C LEU A 17 2.83 -5.47 -20.27
N GLU A 18 2.66 -4.18 -19.98
CA GLU A 18 2.31 -3.17 -20.97
C GLU A 18 3.53 -2.43 -21.56
N GLY A 19 4.69 -2.53 -20.91
CA GLY A 19 5.93 -1.89 -21.32
C GLY A 19 5.74 -0.38 -21.55
N LYS A 20 6.07 0.08 -22.76
CA LYS A 20 5.96 1.50 -23.17
C LYS A 20 4.52 2.01 -23.30
N LYS A 21 3.52 1.13 -23.35
CA LYS A 21 2.11 1.52 -23.46
C LYS A 21 1.60 2.10 -22.15
N TRP A 22 2.09 1.58 -21.02
CA TRP A 22 1.79 2.13 -19.70
C TRP A 22 2.45 3.50 -19.52
N LYS A 23 1.68 4.50 -19.04
CA LYS A 23 2.13 5.89 -18.94
C LYS A 23 2.07 6.37 -17.49
N ALA A 24 3.24 6.68 -16.92
CA ALA A 24 3.38 7.20 -15.56
C ALA A 24 2.55 8.47 -15.28
N LYS A 25 2.30 9.32 -16.29
CA LYS A 25 1.45 10.52 -16.14
C LYS A 25 -0.01 10.20 -15.77
N ASN A 26 -0.49 9.00 -16.12
CA ASN A 26 -1.84 8.55 -15.81
C ASN A 26 -1.92 7.92 -14.41
N PHE A 27 -0.78 7.67 -13.76
CA PHE A 27 -0.73 7.08 -12.44
C PHE A 27 -0.85 8.15 -11.34
N GLN A 28 -1.86 7.97 -10.49
CA GLN A 28 -2.09 8.72 -9.26
C GLN A 28 -2.38 7.71 -8.15
N LEU A 29 -1.58 7.75 -7.07
CA LEU A 29 -1.64 6.75 -6.00
C LEU A 29 -3.05 6.60 -5.41
N ALA A 30 -3.67 7.72 -5.04
CA ALA A 30 -5.03 7.76 -4.48
C ALA A 30 -6.06 7.06 -5.38
N ASP A 31 -6.12 7.48 -6.65
CA ASP A 31 -7.12 6.98 -7.59
C ASP A 31 -6.86 5.50 -7.94
N THR A 32 -5.59 5.07 -8.00
CA THR A 32 -5.23 3.65 -8.19
C THR A 32 -5.66 2.81 -7.00
N MET A 33 -5.40 3.25 -5.77
CA MET A 33 -5.81 2.51 -4.56
C MET A 33 -7.34 2.36 -4.49
N ILE A 34 -8.09 3.44 -4.72
CA ILE A 34 -9.57 3.42 -4.74
C ILE A 34 -10.07 2.47 -5.83
N ARG A 35 -9.48 2.52 -7.03
CA ARG A 35 -9.86 1.67 -8.17
C ARG A 35 -9.59 0.20 -7.89
N ILE A 36 -8.46 -0.15 -7.27
CA ILE A 36 -8.14 -1.52 -6.85
C ILE A 36 -9.16 -2.01 -5.81
N GLN A 37 -9.44 -1.19 -4.80
CA GLN A 37 -10.43 -1.52 -3.76
C GLN A 37 -11.83 -1.73 -4.34
N ASN A 38 -12.28 -0.86 -5.25
CA ASN A 38 -13.59 -0.98 -5.92
C ASN A 38 -13.70 -2.21 -6.85
N LEU A 39 -12.57 -2.81 -7.23
CA LEU A 39 -12.55 -4.08 -7.96
C LEU A 39 -12.60 -5.30 -7.02
N GLY A 40 -12.74 -5.10 -5.71
CA GLY A 40 -12.70 -6.17 -4.72
C GLY A 40 -11.31 -6.79 -4.54
N LEU A 41 -10.26 -6.16 -5.10
CA LEU A 41 -8.89 -6.61 -4.92
C LEU A 41 -8.40 -6.14 -3.55
N THR A 42 -8.55 -7.03 -2.58
CA THR A 42 -8.03 -6.81 -1.23
C THR A 42 -6.57 -7.23 -1.20
N GLY A 43 -5.67 -6.26 -1.01
CA GLY A 43 -4.24 -6.51 -0.93
C GLY A 43 -3.55 -5.37 -0.18
N ASN A 44 -2.44 -5.69 0.46
CA ASN A 44 -1.62 -4.69 1.11
C ASN A 44 -0.86 -3.93 0.03
N ASN A 45 -1.34 -2.72 -0.30
CA ASN A 45 -0.64 -1.76 -1.15
C ASN A 45 0.56 -1.20 -0.36
N PHE A 46 0.82 0.09 -0.42
CA PHE A 46 1.82 0.72 0.45
C PHE A 46 1.40 0.75 1.93
N PHE A 47 0.12 0.65 2.22
CA PHE A 47 -0.44 0.52 3.56
C PHE A 47 -1.83 -0.09 3.43
N LYS A 48 -2.36 -0.59 4.53
CA LYS A 48 -3.73 -1.11 4.59
C LYS A 48 -4.61 -0.07 5.27
N ILE A 49 -5.84 0.00 4.77
CA ILE A 49 -6.92 0.75 5.41
C ILE A 49 -7.83 -0.30 6.04
N SER A 50 -8.14 -0.09 7.30
CA SER A 50 -9.03 -0.95 8.07
C SER A 50 -10.11 -0.08 8.71
N GLU A 51 -11.22 -0.70 9.05
CA GLU A 51 -12.27 -0.06 9.84
C GLU A 51 -12.55 -0.92 11.06
N GLY A 52 -12.71 -0.27 12.22
CA GLY A 52 -12.82 -0.98 13.48
C GLY A 52 -13.42 -0.13 14.58
N ILE A 53 -13.76 -0.80 15.68
CA ILE A 53 -14.24 -0.13 16.90
C ILE A 53 -13.04 0.52 17.61
N ASP A 54 -13.21 1.75 18.10
CA ASP A 54 -12.26 2.37 19.01
C ASP A 54 -12.23 1.62 20.36
N PHE A 55 -11.08 1.09 20.75
CA PHE A 55 -10.93 0.33 21.99
C PHE A 55 -11.07 1.20 23.26
N THR A 56 -10.88 2.51 23.12
CA THR A 56 -11.08 3.51 24.20
C THR A 56 -12.49 4.07 24.23
N ASN A 57 -13.21 4.04 23.09
CA ASN A 57 -14.62 4.41 22.98
C ASN A 57 -15.39 3.41 22.10
N PRO A 58 -15.87 2.28 22.65
CA PRO A 58 -16.48 1.19 21.87
C PRO A 58 -17.78 1.53 21.12
N THR A 59 -18.30 2.74 21.30
CA THR A 59 -19.46 3.27 20.56
C THR A 59 -19.07 3.95 19.25
N GLN A 60 -17.78 4.16 19.02
CA GLN A 60 -17.24 4.85 17.86
C GLN A 60 -16.53 3.88 16.93
N TYR A 61 -16.83 4.00 15.64
CA TYR A 61 -16.13 3.31 14.57
C TYR A 61 -15.08 4.26 13.98
N ILE A 62 -13.87 3.76 13.77
CA ILE A 62 -12.71 4.56 13.34
C ILE A 62 -12.02 3.92 12.15
N ILE A 63 -11.35 4.76 11.37
CA ILE A 63 -10.47 4.31 10.28
C ILE A 63 -9.11 3.96 10.88
N GLY A 64 -8.55 2.83 10.50
CA GLY A 64 -7.20 2.39 10.81
C GLY A 64 -6.29 2.50 9.59
N LEU A 65 -5.05 2.91 9.83
CA LEU A 65 -3.96 2.90 8.87
C LEU A 65 -2.86 1.97 9.38
N ASP A 66 -2.78 0.79 8.76
CA ASP A 66 -1.82 -0.25 9.14
C ASP A 66 -0.63 -0.21 8.16
N PRO A 67 0.61 -0.36 8.65
CA PRO A 67 1.79 -0.37 7.79
C PRO A 67 1.75 -1.53 6.79
N TYR A 68 2.55 -1.44 5.71
CA TYR A 68 2.67 -2.53 4.74
C TYR A 68 2.88 -3.89 5.42
N ALA A 69 2.07 -4.86 5.04
CA ALA A 69 2.22 -6.24 5.47
C ALA A 69 2.54 -7.10 4.26
N SER A 70 3.73 -7.71 4.27
CA SER A 70 4.06 -8.78 3.34
C SER A 70 3.28 -10.04 3.68
N GLY A 71 3.06 -10.89 2.69
CA GLY A 71 2.58 -12.27 2.90
C GLY A 71 3.62 -13.22 3.51
N PHE A 72 4.78 -12.70 3.92
CA PHE A 72 5.90 -13.45 4.46
C PHE A 72 6.40 -12.81 5.76
N PRO A 73 7.04 -13.60 6.65
CA PRO A 73 7.73 -13.06 7.81
C PRO A 73 8.82 -12.04 7.42
N ARG A 74 9.07 -11.07 8.28
CA ARG A 74 10.03 -9.96 8.02
C ARG A 74 11.42 -10.49 7.68
N GLU A 75 11.92 -11.44 8.48
CA GLU A 75 13.21 -12.08 8.32
C GLU A 75 13.34 -12.85 7.00
N PHE A 76 12.24 -13.32 6.43
CA PHE A 76 12.25 -14.01 5.14
C PHE A 76 12.64 -13.05 4.01
N LEU A 77 12.06 -11.84 4.00
CA LEU A 77 12.35 -10.83 2.98
C LEU A 77 13.72 -10.16 3.15
N LEU A 78 14.19 -10.05 4.40
CA LEU A 78 15.47 -9.40 4.72
C LEU A 78 16.70 -10.31 4.52
N ASN A 79 16.51 -11.62 4.39
CA ASN A 79 17.58 -12.59 4.28
C ASN A 79 17.71 -13.17 2.86
N ILE A 80 18.68 -14.09 2.68
CA ILE A 80 18.98 -14.83 1.44
C ILE A 80 17.80 -15.63 0.86
N ARG A 81 16.71 -15.81 1.62
CA ARG A 81 15.51 -16.54 1.17
C ARG A 81 14.65 -15.77 0.17
N ASN A 82 14.99 -14.51 -0.10
CA ASN A 82 14.26 -13.69 -1.09
C ASN A 82 14.49 -14.13 -2.55
N GLU A 83 15.48 -14.99 -2.85
CA GLU A 83 15.74 -15.44 -4.22
C GLU A 83 14.62 -16.31 -4.78
N ALA A 84 14.12 -17.27 -4.01
CA ALA A 84 12.98 -18.09 -4.42
C ALA A 84 11.72 -17.24 -4.62
N TYR A 85 11.54 -16.22 -3.80
CA TYR A 85 10.43 -15.27 -3.95
C TYR A 85 10.58 -14.41 -5.20
N TYR A 86 11.76 -13.86 -5.46
CA TYR A 86 12.08 -13.14 -6.67
C TYR A 86 11.82 -13.98 -7.92
N ASN A 87 12.32 -15.21 -7.96
CA ASN A 87 12.12 -16.12 -9.10
C ASN A 87 10.62 -16.35 -9.34
N ARG A 88 9.85 -16.57 -8.27
CA ARG A 88 8.38 -16.69 -8.35
C ARG A 88 7.73 -15.41 -8.90
N MET A 89 8.15 -14.22 -8.47
CA MET A 89 7.63 -12.94 -9.00
C MET A 89 7.85 -12.85 -10.51
N VAL A 90 9.06 -13.19 -10.98
CA VAL A 90 9.42 -13.16 -12.40
C VAL A 90 8.61 -14.19 -13.18
N ASP A 91 8.50 -15.42 -12.70
CA ASP A 91 7.76 -16.50 -13.37
C ASP A 91 6.28 -16.16 -13.52
N VAL A 92 5.66 -15.57 -12.49
CA VAL A 92 4.26 -15.13 -12.53
C VAL A 92 4.05 -14.10 -13.63
N VAL A 93 4.85 -13.03 -13.70
CA VAL A 93 4.64 -12.00 -14.71
C VAL A 93 4.95 -12.50 -16.13
N VAL A 94 5.91 -13.43 -16.29
CA VAL A 94 6.21 -14.09 -17.56
C VAL A 94 5.02 -14.96 -18.00
N MET A 95 4.40 -15.69 -17.08
CA MET A 95 3.18 -16.46 -17.36
C MET A 95 2.02 -15.57 -17.83
N PHE A 96 1.95 -14.33 -17.36
CA PHE A 96 0.99 -13.32 -17.84
C PHE A 96 1.42 -12.62 -19.15
N GLY A 97 2.56 -12.97 -19.74
CA GLY A 97 3.02 -12.48 -21.04
C GLY A 97 4.12 -11.42 -21.00
N ALA A 98 4.72 -11.14 -19.84
CA ALA A 98 5.90 -10.28 -19.76
C ALA A 98 7.10 -10.90 -20.49
N LYS A 99 7.94 -10.06 -21.10
CA LYS A 99 9.24 -10.50 -21.60
C LYS A 99 10.17 -10.76 -20.42
N ARG A 100 10.78 -11.95 -20.35
CA ARG A 100 11.69 -12.38 -19.26
C ARG A 100 12.68 -11.31 -18.83
N LYS A 101 13.43 -10.73 -19.78
CA LYS A 101 14.42 -9.67 -19.48
C LYS A 101 13.82 -8.43 -18.81
N SER A 102 12.59 -8.04 -19.16
CA SER A 102 11.92 -6.91 -18.50
C SER A 102 11.32 -7.31 -17.16
N ALA A 103 10.78 -8.53 -17.07
CA ALA A 103 10.28 -9.11 -15.84
C ALA A 103 11.37 -9.18 -14.76
N GLU A 104 12.56 -9.70 -15.09
CA GLU A 104 13.68 -9.78 -14.14
C GLU A 104 14.06 -8.40 -13.58
N ARG A 105 14.26 -7.42 -14.47
CA ARG A 105 14.59 -6.05 -14.04
C ARG A 105 13.49 -5.47 -13.15
N GLU A 106 12.24 -5.46 -13.62
CA GLU A 106 11.16 -4.75 -12.91
C GLU A 106 10.74 -5.46 -11.62
N MET A 107 10.77 -6.80 -11.56
CA MET A 107 10.51 -7.52 -10.31
C MET A 107 11.64 -7.36 -9.30
N LYS A 108 12.88 -7.09 -9.76
CA LYS A 108 13.97 -6.74 -8.85
C LYS A 108 13.72 -5.37 -8.20
N ASP A 109 13.21 -4.41 -8.96
CA ASP A 109 12.80 -3.10 -8.45
C ASP A 109 11.66 -3.22 -7.43
N VAL A 110 10.64 -4.04 -7.74
CA VAL A 110 9.53 -4.34 -6.80
C VAL A 110 10.04 -4.99 -5.51
N LEU A 111 10.92 -5.99 -5.60
CA LEU A 111 11.49 -6.63 -4.41
C LEU A 111 12.28 -5.62 -3.55
N ASN A 112 13.09 -4.77 -4.18
CA ASN A 112 13.84 -3.73 -3.46
C ASN A 112 12.90 -2.73 -2.78
N LEU A 113 11.79 -2.37 -3.43
CA LEU A 113 10.75 -1.53 -2.85
C LEU A 113 10.12 -2.22 -1.63
N GLU A 114 9.71 -3.48 -1.73
CA GLU A 114 9.17 -4.23 -0.60
C GLU A 114 10.15 -4.31 0.58
N ILE A 115 11.43 -4.56 0.33
CA ILE A 115 12.47 -4.55 1.37
C ILE A 115 12.56 -3.18 2.07
N ARG A 116 12.46 -2.06 1.32
CA ARG A 116 12.46 -0.71 1.90
C ARG A 116 11.23 -0.49 2.79
N LEU A 117 10.05 -0.94 2.35
CA LEU A 117 8.82 -0.86 3.14
C LEU A 117 8.94 -1.67 4.44
N ILE A 118 9.46 -2.90 4.36
CA ILE A 118 9.66 -3.77 5.54
C ILE A 118 10.70 -3.19 6.50
N LYS A 119 11.76 -2.55 6.00
CA LYS A 119 12.76 -1.86 6.84
C LYS A 119 12.23 -0.60 7.51
N ALA A 120 11.23 0.07 6.92
CA ALA A 120 10.60 1.26 7.49
C ALA A 120 9.72 0.95 8.71
N LYS A 121 9.22 -0.28 8.83
CA LYS A 121 8.39 -0.72 9.95
C LYS A 121 9.16 -0.76 11.26
N MET A 122 8.47 -0.47 12.35
CA MET A 122 8.89 -0.87 13.69
C MET A 122 9.04 -2.39 13.78
N ASP A 123 10.03 -2.80 14.56
CA ASP A 123 10.15 -4.20 14.93
C ASP A 123 8.97 -4.56 15.84
N VAL A 124 8.32 -5.70 15.60
CA VAL A 124 7.11 -6.11 16.33
C VAL A 124 7.39 -6.25 17.83
N ASP A 125 8.59 -6.70 18.19
CA ASP A 125 9.06 -6.80 19.57
C ASP A 125 9.23 -5.44 20.26
N LYS A 126 9.25 -4.35 19.48
CA LYS A 126 9.33 -2.97 19.96
C LYS A 126 7.97 -2.27 19.92
N ILE A 127 6.90 -2.96 19.52
CA ILE A 127 5.55 -2.42 19.51
C ILE A 127 4.93 -2.65 20.88
N ASP A 128 4.78 -1.58 21.66
CA ASP A 128 3.94 -1.56 22.85
C ASP A 128 2.51 -1.16 22.43
N PRO A 129 1.53 -2.08 22.48
CA PRO A 129 0.19 -1.82 21.96
C PRO A 129 -0.51 -0.66 22.69
N TYR A 130 -0.19 -0.41 23.96
CA TYR A 130 -0.80 0.68 24.72
C TYR A 130 -0.14 2.03 24.42
N LYS A 131 1.17 2.05 24.14
CA LYS A 131 1.89 3.30 23.78
C LYS A 131 1.75 3.66 22.30
N ASN A 132 1.49 2.68 21.45
CA ASN A 132 1.36 2.87 20.01
C ASN A 132 -0.10 3.05 19.57
N TYR A 133 -1.07 2.83 20.46
CA TYR A 133 -2.46 3.23 20.22
C TYR A 133 -2.55 4.77 20.20
N LYS A 134 -2.41 5.34 19.01
CA LYS A 134 -2.46 6.79 18.78
C LYS A 134 -3.51 7.10 17.75
N LEU A 135 -4.56 7.77 18.22
CA LEU A 135 -5.53 8.41 17.36
C LEU A 135 -4.97 9.75 16.92
N LEU A 136 -4.89 9.94 15.61
CA LEU A 136 -4.61 11.22 14.97
C LEU A 136 -5.87 11.67 14.23
N THR A 137 -6.10 12.96 14.12
CA THR A 137 -7.18 13.43 13.24
C THR A 137 -6.75 13.34 11.77
N ILE A 138 -7.71 13.33 10.85
CA ILE A 138 -7.42 13.45 9.41
C ILE A 138 -6.57 14.70 9.12
N LYS A 139 -6.82 15.80 9.84
CA LYS A 139 -6.03 17.03 9.77
C LYS A 139 -4.58 16.81 10.20
N ASP A 140 -4.33 16.09 11.28
CA ASP A 140 -2.98 15.81 11.77
C ASP A 140 -2.20 14.96 10.78
N ILE A 141 -2.84 13.91 10.23
CA ILE A 141 -2.24 13.05 9.21
C ILE A 141 -1.91 13.86 7.95
N GLN A 142 -2.78 14.79 7.55
CA GLN A 142 -2.53 15.65 6.40
C GLN A 142 -1.28 16.53 6.57
N GLN A 143 -1.01 17.01 7.78
CA GLN A 143 0.19 17.79 8.08
C GLN A 143 1.45 16.93 8.11
N ARG A 144 1.35 15.73 8.69
CA ARG A 144 2.50 14.82 8.86
C ARG A 144 2.91 14.12 7.58
N CYS A 145 1.93 13.64 6.81
CA CYS A 145 2.12 12.73 5.68
C CYS A 145 1.45 13.27 4.40
N PRO A 146 1.91 14.39 3.82
CA PRO A 146 1.16 15.12 2.77
C PRO A 146 1.22 14.48 1.37
N TYR A 147 1.65 13.22 1.23
CA TYR A 147 1.71 12.53 -0.06
C TYR A 147 0.34 12.07 -0.59
N LEU A 148 -0.70 12.13 0.25
CA LEU A 148 -2.11 12.03 -0.15
C LEU A 148 -2.87 13.27 0.32
N LYS A 149 -3.92 13.60 -0.44
CA LYS A 149 -4.99 14.47 0.03
C LYS A 149 -5.95 13.63 0.86
N TRP A 150 -5.62 13.37 2.13
CA TRP A 150 -6.28 12.35 2.96
C TRP A 150 -7.79 12.53 3.07
N MET A 151 -8.24 13.77 3.27
CA MET A 151 -9.66 14.10 3.30
C MET A 151 -10.38 13.72 1.99
N ASP A 152 -9.82 14.10 0.85
CA ASP A 152 -10.40 13.77 -0.46
C ASP A 152 -10.34 12.26 -0.73
N PHE A 153 -9.26 11.63 -0.31
CA PHE A 153 -9.04 10.20 -0.47
C PHE A 153 -10.08 9.39 0.31
N PHE A 154 -10.24 9.63 1.61
CA PHE A 154 -11.25 8.95 2.41
C PHE A 154 -12.67 9.26 1.95
N LYS A 155 -12.98 10.52 1.62
CA LYS A 155 -14.28 10.89 1.06
C LYS A 155 -14.60 10.13 -0.23
N LYS A 156 -13.62 9.92 -1.11
CA LYS A 156 -13.85 9.13 -2.33
C LYS A 156 -13.96 7.64 -2.03
N LEU A 157 -13.18 7.15 -1.06
CA LEU A 157 -13.13 5.74 -0.70
C LEU A 157 -14.45 5.24 -0.07
N TYR A 158 -15.06 6.04 0.81
CA TYR A 158 -16.26 5.66 1.55
C TYR A 158 -17.56 6.28 1.03
N LYS A 159 -17.55 6.92 -0.14
CA LYS A 159 -18.76 7.51 -0.72
C LYS A 159 -19.67 6.44 -1.31
N PRO A 160 -21.01 6.56 -1.18
CA PRO A 160 -21.74 7.65 -0.51
C PRO A 160 -22.05 7.40 0.97
N ASP A 161 -21.61 6.27 1.52
CA ASP A 161 -22.18 5.68 2.74
C ASP A 161 -21.65 6.31 4.05
N CYS A 162 -20.55 7.07 3.99
CA CYS A 162 -19.93 7.66 5.18
C CYS A 162 -19.69 9.17 5.05
N GLN A 163 -20.08 9.93 6.08
CA GLN A 163 -19.73 11.34 6.24
C GLN A 163 -18.38 11.44 6.96
N ILE A 164 -17.45 12.21 6.38
CA ILE A 164 -16.08 12.33 6.89
C ILE A 164 -15.69 13.79 7.09
N TYR A 165 -15.14 14.08 8.26
CA TYR A 165 -14.77 15.40 8.77
C TYR A 165 -13.28 15.47 9.12
N LYS A 166 -12.73 16.70 9.19
CA LYS A 166 -11.27 16.90 9.37
C LYS A 166 -10.77 16.41 10.73
N ASP A 167 -11.66 16.44 11.72
CA ASP A 167 -11.36 16.12 13.10
C ASP A 167 -11.74 14.67 13.45
N ASP A 168 -12.21 13.89 12.47
CA ASP A 168 -12.47 12.45 12.67
C ASP A 168 -11.17 11.74 13.05
N PRO A 169 -11.20 10.87 14.08
CA PRO A 169 -10.03 10.14 14.51
C PRO A 169 -9.69 9.02 13.55
N VAL A 170 -8.40 8.80 13.41
CA VAL A 170 -7.79 7.75 12.61
C VAL A 170 -6.72 7.09 13.46
N LEU A 171 -6.83 5.78 13.64
CA LEU A 171 -5.82 4.98 14.29
C LEU A 171 -4.62 4.80 13.36
N VAL A 172 -3.43 5.18 13.81
CA VAL A 172 -2.19 5.00 13.04
C VAL A 172 -1.24 4.10 13.81
N GLU A 173 -1.20 2.81 13.43
CA GLU A 173 -0.52 1.76 14.20
C GLU A 173 1.00 1.97 14.31
N ASP A 174 1.64 2.44 13.23
CA ASP A 174 3.07 2.78 13.21
C ASP A 174 3.27 4.15 12.55
N SER A 175 3.15 5.24 13.33
CA SER A 175 3.31 6.60 12.79
C SER A 175 4.66 6.84 12.11
N ARG A 176 5.73 6.15 12.55
CA ARG A 176 7.07 6.30 11.98
C ARG A 176 7.14 5.67 10.58
N TYR A 177 6.47 4.54 10.39
CA TYR A 177 6.33 3.92 9.08
C TYR A 177 5.74 4.91 8.06
N PHE A 178 4.68 5.64 8.43
CA PHE A 178 4.05 6.61 7.53
C PHE A 178 4.95 7.81 7.20
N ASP A 179 5.81 8.25 8.13
CA ASP A 179 6.83 9.26 7.86
C ASP A 179 7.87 8.77 6.83
N GLU A 180 8.37 7.54 7.02
CA GLU A 180 9.34 6.91 6.12
C GLU A 180 8.72 6.59 4.77
N LEU A 181 7.45 6.18 4.73
CA LEU A 181 6.72 5.91 3.49
C LEU A 181 6.70 7.15 2.60
N GLY A 182 6.50 8.35 3.16
CA GLY A 182 6.59 9.60 2.40
C GLY A 182 7.94 9.79 1.72
N LYS A 183 9.05 9.41 2.38
CA LYS A 183 10.40 9.43 1.77
C LYS A 183 10.55 8.35 0.71
N ILE A 184 10.00 7.16 0.94
CA ILE A 184 10.04 6.06 0.00
C ILE A 184 9.32 6.44 -1.29
N LEU A 185 8.08 6.92 -1.20
CA LEU A 185 7.25 7.30 -2.35
C LEU A 185 7.87 8.42 -3.19
N ARG A 186 8.51 9.43 -2.57
CA ARG A 186 9.20 10.50 -3.31
C ARG A 186 10.39 10.00 -4.14
N ASN A 187 11.05 8.94 -3.66
CA ASN A 187 12.28 8.40 -4.25
C ASN A 187 12.02 7.10 -5.05
N THR A 188 10.76 6.79 -5.35
CA THR A 188 10.37 5.62 -6.12
C THR A 188 9.71 6.12 -7.41
N ASP A 189 10.12 5.56 -8.55
CA ASP A 189 9.46 5.86 -9.82
C ASP A 189 7.98 5.47 -9.74
N LYS A 190 7.12 6.15 -10.50
CA LYS A 190 5.70 5.80 -10.53
C LYS A 190 5.46 4.41 -11.11
N ARG A 191 6.38 3.91 -11.92
CA ARG A 191 6.35 2.61 -12.58
C ARG A 191 6.59 1.45 -11.62
#